data_AF-A0A7C6SIR7-F1
#
_entry.id   AF-A0A7C6SIR7-F1
#
_cell.length_a   1.000
_cell.length_b   1.000
_cell.length_c   1.000
_cell.angle_alpha   90.00
_cell.angle_beta   90.00
_cell.angle_gamma   90.00
#
_symmetry.space_group_name_H-M   'P 1'
#
loop_
_entity.id
_entity.type
_entity.pdbx_description
1 polymer ?
#
loop_
_entity_poly.entity_id
_entity_poly.type
_entity_poly.pdbx_seq_one_letter_code
_entity_poly.pdbx_strand_id
1 'polypeptide(L)'
;MKWRFNNEESHSSLATENEKLFRLLYVYEAITKLTFADSLWLGKDISFKEDYLNTVVKQFYASLYEVDFTENESAELMSQWIYENTGKLLKPEISLLPEQILSIISTIYLKDEWVDLFLEEESGTEPFYLTDNTEIACEFMHRIRDPYSYVDGEGFLSTRLYTKGNMSVQFILQDQGVTPGDILTVPQLLEAALYSEEENNSKMNFHIPKFSFGSSFKLKEILKNMGITTAFEKDADFSLAMNTEQAFISEVQHQTHVELMRRG
;
A
#
# COMPACT_ATOMS: atom_id res chain seq x y z
N MET A 1 -24.88 -6.47 -10.35
CA MET A 1 -24.04 -7.67 -10.21
C MET A 1 -23.98 -8.00 -8.73
N LYS A 2 -24.63 -9.06 -8.26
CA LYS A 2 -24.59 -9.47 -6.84
C LYS A 2 -23.42 -10.44 -6.67
N TRP A 3 -22.32 -9.98 -6.11
CA TRP A 3 -21.23 -10.85 -5.70
C TRP A 3 -21.73 -11.70 -4.53
N ARG A 4 -21.96 -13.00 -4.78
CA ARG A 4 -22.26 -13.99 -3.74
C ARG A 4 -21.02 -14.86 -3.58
N PHE A 5 -20.22 -14.60 -2.55
CA PHE A 5 -19.17 -15.52 -2.10
C PHE A 5 -19.84 -16.60 -1.25
N ASN A 6 -20.50 -17.57 -1.89
CA ASN A 6 -21.26 -18.64 -1.23
C ASN A 6 -20.66 -20.04 -1.50
N ASN A 7 -19.35 -20.16 -1.71
CA ASN A 7 -18.70 -21.47 -1.79
C ASN A 7 -17.55 -21.53 -0.78
N GLU A 8 -17.61 -22.47 0.17
CA GLU A 8 -16.53 -22.78 1.12
C GLU A 8 -15.20 -23.12 0.40
N GLU A 9 -15.27 -23.71 -0.80
CA GLU A 9 -14.11 -23.92 -1.69
C GLU A 9 -13.42 -22.61 -2.09
N SER A 10 -14.17 -21.50 -2.21
CA SER A 10 -13.60 -20.21 -2.64
C SER A 10 -12.81 -19.50 -1.54
N HIS A 11 -13.22 -19.64 -0.27
CA HIS A 11 -12.56 -19.01 0.86
C HIS A 11 -11.26 -19.73 1.26
N SER A 12 -11.28 -21.07 1.32
CA SER A 12 -10.09 -21.88 1.61
C SER A 12 -9.01 -21.70 0.53
N SER A 13 -9.43 -21.63 -0.74
CA SER A 13 -8.51 -21.33 -1.85
C SER A 13 -7.89 -19.95 -1.72
N LEU A 14 -8.67 -18.91 -1.41
CA LEU A 14 -8.14 -17.54 -1.28
C LEU A 14 -7.14 -17.43 -0.13
N ALA A 15 -7.45 -18.02 1.02
CA ALA A 15 -6.54 -18.02 2.17
C ALA A 15 -5.24 -18.76 1.87
N THR A 16 -5.32 -19.88 1.14
CA THR A 16 -4.13 -20.63 0.69
C THR A 16 -3.28 -19.83 -0.30
N GLU A 17 -3.90 -19.15 -1.28
CA GLU A 17 -3.16 -18.31 -2.23
C GLU A 17 -2.54 -17.08 -1.54
N ASN A 18 -3.24 -16.48 -0.57
CA ASN A 18 -2.68 -15.39 0.22
C ASN A 18 -1.49 -15.85 1.07
N GLU A 19 -1.56 -17.04 1.66
CA GLU A 19 -0.44 -17.63 2.40
C GLU A 19 0.79 -17.81 1.50
N LYS A 20 0.59 -18.31 0.26
CA LYS A 20 1.67 -18.45 -0.73
C LYS A 20 2.25 -17.10 -1.12
N LEU A 21 1.39 -16.10 -1.36
CA LEU A 21 1.82 -14.76 -1.73
C LEU A 21 2.64 -14.11 -0.61
N PHE A 22 2.17 -14.21 0.63
CA PHE A 22 2.88 -13.73 1.82
C PHE A 22 4.29 -14.35 1.87
N ARG A 23 4.39 -15.68 1.74
CA ARG A 23 5.68 -16.38 1.77
C ARG A 23 6.60 -16.03 0.61
N LEU A 24 6.05 -15.74 -0.57
CA LEU A 24 6.82 -15.38 -1.75
C LEU A 24 7.40 -13.96 -1.64
N LEU A 25 6.61 -13.03 -1.09
CA LEU A 25 6.96 -11.61 -1.04
C LEU A 25 7.70 -11.20 0.23
N TYR A 26 7.58 -11.97 1.32
CA TYR A 26 8.20 -11.61 2.59
C TYR A 26 9.73 -11.65 2.51
N VAL A 27 10.38 -10.49 2.68
CA VAL A 27 11.83 -10.34 2.73
C VAL A 27 12.20 -9.52 3.96
N TYR A 28 13.14 -10.00 4.78
CA TYR A 28 13.63 -9.28 5.95
C TYR A 28 15.15 -9.40 6.09
N GLU A 29 15.86 -8.61 5.29
CA GLU A 29 17.31 -8.56 5.27
C GLU A 29 17.83 -7.19 5.74
N ALA A 30 19.16 -7.02 5.75
CA ALA A 30 19.79 -5.80 6.24
C ALA A 30 19.47 -4.57 5.37
N ILE A 31 19.42 -4.76 4.05
CA ILE A 31 19.20 -3.71 3.04
C ILE A 31 17.73 -3.73 2.60
N THR A 32 17.26 -4.89 2.13
CA THR A 32 15.92 -5.07 1.60
C THR A 32 14.99 -5.59 2.68
N LYS A 33 13.85 -4.92 2.85
CA LYS A 33 12.75 -5.33 3.70
C LYS A 33 11.45 -5.14 2.94
N LEU A 34 10.71 -6.23 2.76
CA LEU A 34 9.32 -6.22 2.31
C LEU A 34 8.55 -7.07 3.31
N THR A 35 7.90 -6.42 4.26
CA THR A 35 7.19 -7.09 5.34
C THR A 35 5.72 -6.75 5.32
N PHE A 36 4.91 -7.75 5.62
CA PHE A 36 3.46 -7.64 5.79
C PHE A 36 3.17 -8.00 7.24
N ALA A 37 2.28 -7.25 7.88
CA ALA A 37 1.79 -7.61 9.19
C ALA A 37 0.31 -7.30 9.27
N ASP A 38 -0.44 -8.28 9.78
CA ASP A 38 -1.87 -8.17 10.06
C ASP A 38 -2.09 -8.33 11.56
N SER A 39 -3.05 -7.58 12.11
CA SER A 39 -3.52 -7.76 13.47
C SER A 39 -5.03 -7.65 13.58
N LEU A 40 -5.60 -8.51 14.42
CA LEU A 40 -6.98 -8.44 14.84
C LEU A 40 -7.03 -8.01 16.30
N TRP A 41 -7.81 -6.97 16.56
CA TRP A 41 -8.06 -6.40 17.87
C TRP A 41 -9.50 -6.74 18.24
N LEU A 42 -9.66 -7.68 19.16
CA LEU A 42 -10.89 -8.33 19.53
C LEU A 42 -11.48 -7.64 20.76
N GLY A 43 -12.74 -7.22 20.70
CA GLY A 43 -13.43 -6.67 21.87
C GLY A 43 -13.59 -7.74 22.94
N LYS A 44 -13.13 -7.47 24.17
CA LYS A 44 -13.13 -8.43 25.30
C LYS A 44 -14.48 -9.08 25.63
N ASP A 45 -15.58 -8.39 25.32
CA ASP A 45 -16.94 -8.86 25.64
C ASP A 45 -17.62 -9.63 24.48
N ILE A 46 -16.85 -10.00 23.44
CA ILE A 46 -17.36 -10.59 22.21
C ILE A 46 -16.84 -12.02 22.03
N SER A 47 -17.76 -12.96 21.77
CA SER A 47 -17.42 -14.36 21.49
C SER A 47 -17.13 -14.57 20.01
N PHE A 48 -15.85 -14.76 19.69
CA PHE A 48 -15.38 -15.16 18.36
C PHE A 48 -15.33 -16.67 18.21
N LYS A 49 -15.50 -17.17 16.99
CA LYS A 49 -15.40 -18.60 16.69
C LYS A 49 -13.93 -19.03 16.61
N GLU A 50 -13.59 -20.09 17.34
CA GLU A 50 -12.21 -20.58 17.42
C GLU A 50 -11.65 -21.00 16.06
N ASP A 51 -12.46 -21.65 15.22
CA ASP A 51 -12.07 -22.05 13.87
C ASP A 51 -11.67 -20.84 13.00
N TYR A 52 -12.41 -19.73 13.12
CA TYR A 52 -12.08 -18.49 12.41
C TYR A 52 -10.74 -17.90 12.89
N LEU A 53 -10.55 -17.78 14.20
CA LEU A 53 -9.30 -17.28 14.77
C LEU A 53 -8.10 -18.17 14.38
N ASN A 54 -8.30 -19.48 14.38
CA ASN A 54 -7.29 -20.44 13.93
C ASN A 54 -6.91 -20.24 12.47
N THR A 55 -7.88 -20.01 11.58
CA THR A 55 -7.63 -19.70 10.17
C THR A 55 -6.83 -18.41 10.02
N VAL A 56 -7.24 -17.34 10.70
CA VAL A 56 -6.59 -16.03 10.64
C VAL A 56 -5.12 -16.11 11.12
N VAL A 57 -4.86 -16.81 12.23
CA VAL A 57 -3.49 -16.98 12.73
C VAL A 57 -2.64 -17.84 11.79
N LYS A 58 -3.18 -18.96 11.28
CA LYS A 58 -2.39 -19.94 10.53
C LYS A 58 -2.15 -19.56 9.06
N GLN A 59 -3.13 -18.93 8.42
CA GLN A 59 -3.10 -18.66 6.98
C GLN A 59 -2.80 -17.20 6.65
N PHE A 60 -3.19 -16.27 7.53
CA PHE A 60 -2.92 -14.83 7.37
C PHE A 60 -1.80 -14.34 8.28
N TYR A 61 -1.22 -15.20 9.13
CA TYR A 61 -0.15 -14.86 10.08
C TYR A 61 -0.49 -13.66 10.99
N ALA A 62 -1.77 -13.41 11.21
CA ALA A 62 -2.20 -12.23 11.94
C ALA A 62 -2.03 -12.41 13.45
N SER A 63 -1.62 -11.33 14.12
CA SER A 63 -1.55 -11.28 15.58
C SER A 63 -2.94 -11.03 16.17
N LEU A 64 -3.24 -11.66 17.30
CA LEU A 64 -4.51 -11.45 18.02
C LEU A 64 -4.26 -10.66 19.31
N TYR A 65 -5.06 -9.62 19.51
CA TYR A 65 -5.06 -8.80 20.72
C TYR A 65 -6.47 -8.70 21.26
N GLU A 66 -6.65 -8.88 22.57
CA GLU A 66 -7.92 -8.59 23.24
C GLU A 66 -7.86 -7.20 23.86
N VAL A 67 -8.88 -6.37 23.62
CA VAL A 67 -8.90 -4.96 24.04
C VAL A 67 -10.28 -4.50 24.50
N ASP A 68 -10.29 -3.38 25.22
CA ASP A 68 -11.48 -2.61 25.52
C ASP A 68 -11.56 -1.38 24.61
N PHE A 69 -12.49 -1.38 23.65
CA PHE A 69 -12.64 -0.27 22.70
C PHE A 69 -13.22 1.01 23.31
N THR A 70 -13.68 0.97 24.57
CA THR A 70 -14.11 2.17 25.30
C THR A 70 -12.96 2.92 25.96
N GLU A 71 -11.79 2.30 26.05
CA GLU A 71 -10.59 2.89 26.65
C GLU A 71 -9.64 3.44 25.57
N ASN A 72 -9.17 4.68 25.76
CA ASN A 72 -8.26 5.33 24.81
C ASN A 72 -6.89 4.61 24.71
N GLU A 73 -6.49 3.86 25.75
CA GLU A 73 -5.25 3.07 25.73
C GLU A 73 -5.25 2.07 24.56
N SER A 74 -6.40 1.51 24.19
CA SER A 74 -6.52 0.60 23.03
C SER A 74 -6.13 1.30 21.72
N ALA A 75 -6.51 2.56 21.55
CA ALA A 75 -6.14 3.35 20.37
C ALA A 75 -4.63 3.61 20.31
N GLU A 76 -4.01 3.87 21.47
CA GLU A 76 -2.57 4.08 21.59
C GLU A 76 -1.79 2.79 21.28
N LEU A 77 -2.25 1.64 21.79
CA LEU A 77 -1.66 0.33 21.49
C LEU A 77 -1.75 0.00 20.00
N MET A 78 -2.92 0.23 19.38
CA MET A 78 -3.10 0.03 17.94
C MET A 78 -2.19 0.96 17.12
N SER A 79 -2.08 2.24 17.51
CA SER A 79 -1.21 3.22 16.84
C SER A 79 0.26 2.84 16.96
N GLN A 80 0.67 2.39 18.15
CA GLN A 80 2.02 1.92 18.42
C GLN A 80 2.34 0.66 17.62
N TRP A 81 1.39 -0.27 17.50
CA TRP A 81 1.54 -1.46 16.66
C TRP A 81 1.76 -1.10 15.19
N ILE A 82 1.01 -0.12 14.64
CA ILE A 82 1.23 0.38 13.27
C ILE A 82 2.64 0.98 13.15
N TYR A 83 3.05 1.79 14.12
CA TYR A 83 4.38 2.41 14.12
C TYR A 83 5.52 1.40 14.10
N GLU A 84 5.40 0.32 14.86
CA GLU A 84 6.42 -0.73 14.89
C GLU A 84 6.46 -1.53 13.59
N ASN A 85 5.30 -1.82 13.00
CA ASN A 85 5.21 -2.63 11.77
C ASN A 85 5.43 -1.84 10.47
N THR A 86 5.52 -0.51 10.54
CA THR A 86 5.76 0.38 9.38
C THR A 86 7.17 0.97 9.37
N GLY A 87 8.12 0.32 10.04
CA GLY A 87 9.50 0.81 10.13
C GLY A 87 9.59 2.19 10.80
N LYS A 88 8.63 2.53 11.66
CA LYS A 88 8.53 3.81 12.39
C LYS A 88 8.17 5.02 11.53
N LEU A 89 7.58 4.81 10.36
CA LEU A 89 7.18 5.90 9.46
C LEU A 89 5.75 6.39 9.69
N LEU A 90 4.84 5.51 10.15
CA LEU A 90 3.44 5.84 10.36
C LEU A 90 3.05 5.69 11.83
N LYS A 91 2.57 6.77 12.46
CA LYS A 91 1.99 6.72 13.82
C LYS A 91 0.66 7.46 13.84
N PRO A 92 -0.42 6.84 13.35
CA PRO A 92 -1.69 7.54 13.22
C PRO A 92 -2.40 7.74 14.55
N GLU A 93 -3.19 8.80 14.63
CA GLU A 93 -4.25 8.89 15.62
C GLU A 93 -5.40 7.94 15.22
N ILE A 94 -5.84 7.12 16.17
CA ILE A 94 -6.91 6.15 15.97
C ILE A 94 -8.12 6.61 16.75
N SER A 95 -9.25 6.75 16.06
CA SER A 95 -10.54 7.04 16.69
C SER A 95 -11.30 5.74 16.89
N LEU A 96 -11.69 5.45 18.12
CA LEU A 96 -12.50 4.29 18.46
C LEU A 96 -13.97 4.67 18.55
N LEU A 97 -14.85 3.71 18.23
CA LEU A 97 -16.29 3.84 18.44
C LEU A 97 -16.70 3.05 19.70
N PRO A 98 -17.59 3.58 20.56
CA PRO A 98 -18.03 2.86 21.76
C PRO A 98 -18.62 1.48 21.49
N GLU A 99 -19.28 1.28 20.35
CA GLU A 99 -19.90 0.02 19.94
C GLU A 99 -18.97 -0.87 19.08
N GLN A 100 -17.69 -0.51 18.97
CA GLN A 100 -16.71 -1.26 18.19
C GLN A 100 -16.42 -2.61 18.84
N ILE A 101 -16.47 -3.67 18.03
CA ILE A 101 -16.28 -5.06 18.50
C ILE A 101 -15.03 -5.73 17.92
N LEU A 102 -14.50 -5.19 16.82
CA LEU A 102 -13.36 -5.73 16.08
C LEU A 102 -12.66 -4.60 15.33
N SER A 103 -11.32 -4.60 15.33
CA SER A 103 -10.52 -3.93 14.32
C SER A 103 -9.57 -4.89 13.64
N ILE A 104 -9.42 -4.73 12.33
CA ILE A 104 -8.42 -5.42 11.53
C ILE A 104 -7.48 -4.37 10.99
N ILE A 105 -6.20 -4.51 11.28
CA ILE A 105 -5.15 -3.60 10.80
C ILE A 105 -4.19 -4.42 9.94
N SER A 106 -3.94 -3.93 8.72
CA SER A 106 -2.96 -4.51 7.81
C SER A 106 -1.90 -3.45 7.48
N THR A 107 -0.64 -3.86 7.45
CA THR A 107 0.49 -2.99 7.12
C THR A 107 1.39 -3.66 6.11
N ILE A 108 1.93 -2.85 5.19
CA ILE A 108 2.96 -3.24 4.25
C ILE A 108 4.11 -2.24 4.44
N TYR A 109 5.30 -2.76 4.71
CA TYR A 109 6.51 -1.95 4.82
C TYR A 109 7.52 -2.42 3.79
N LEU A 110 7.86 -1.51 2.89
CA LEU A 110 8.90 -1.68 1.88
C LEU A 110 10.04 -0.71 2.18
N LYS A 111 11.25 -1.25 2.28
CA LYS A 111 12.51 -0.51 2.29
C LYS A 111 13.50 -1.26 1.43
N ASP A 112 14.16 -0.55 0.54
CA ASP A 112 15.27 -1.12 -0.23
C ASP A 112 16.28 -0.03 -0.54
N GLU A 113 17.35 -0.39 -1.23
CA GLU A 113 18.32 0.57 -1.76
C GLU A 113 18.44 0.43 -3.28
N TRP A 114 18.72 1.52 -3.98
CA TRP A 114 19.04 1.47 -5.40
C TRP A 114 20.22 0.53 -5.67
N VAL A 115 20.17 -0.22 -6.78
CA VAL A 115 21.36 -0.95 -7.27
C VAL A 115 22.48 0.05 -7.54
N ASP A 116 22.14 1.15 -8.21
CA ASP A 116 23.02 2.25 -8.54
C ASP A 116 22.68 3.48 -7.71
N LEU A 117 23.38 3.66 -6.58
CA LEU A 117 23.14 4.77 -5.66
C LEU A 117 23.36 6.15 -6.30
N PHE A 118 22.53 7.12 -5.90
CA PHE A 118 22.73 8.54 -6.25
C PHE A 118 23.75 9.19 -5.31
N LEU A 119 24.76 9.83 -5.89
CA LEU A 119 25.83 10.48 -5.13
C LEU A 119 25.38 11.87 -4.66
N GLU A 120 25.83 12.30 -3.47
CA GLU A 120 25.46 13.60 -2.92
C GLU A 120 26.06 14.73 -3.76
N GLU A 121 27.31 14.56 -4.19
CA GLU A 121 28.04 15.48 -5.05
C GLU A 121 27.41 15.67 -6.44
N GLU A 122 26.56 14.74 -6.88
CA GLU A 122 25.81 14.82 -8.12
C GLU A 122 24.43 15.47 -7.91
N SER A 123 23.92 15.49 -6.68
CA SER A 123 22.59 15.99 -6.33
C SER A 123 22.58 17.50 -6.10
N GLY A 124 21.41 18.13 -6.25
CA GLY A 124 21.29 19.57 -6.01
C GLY A 124 19.86 20.09 -6.01
N THR A 125 19.69 21.34 -5.59
CA THR A 125 18.39 22.01 -5.62
C THR A 125 18.09 22.51 -7.05
N GLU A 126 16.93 22.12 -7.59
CA GLU A 126 16.43 22.52 -8.91
C GLU A 126 14.94 22.93 -8.83
N PRO A 127 14.43 23.73 -9.78
CA PRO A 127 13.00 24.04 -9.84
C PRO A 127 12.18 22.81 -10.24
N PHE A 128 11.09 22.57 -9.50
CA PHE A 128 10.02 21.63 -9.85
C PHE A 128 8.78 22.43 -10.26
N TYR A 129 8.21 22.08 -11.40
CA TYR A 129 7.06 22.79 -11.98
C TYR A 129 5.75 22.14 -11.51
N LEU A 130 4.91 22.94 -10.86
CA LEU A 130 3.56 22.54 -10.44
C LEU A 130 2.58 22.59 -11.62
N THR A 131 1.39 22.02 -11.43
CA THR A 131 0.35 21.95 -12.46
C THR A 131 -0.18 23.32 -12.91
N ASP A 132 -0.02 24.36 -12.09
CA ASP A 132 -0.35 25.74 -12.40
C ASP A 132 0.82 26.52 -13.06
N ASN A 133 1.89 25.81 -13.42
CA ASN A 133 3.16 26.33 -13.94
C ASN A 133 3.96 27.20 -12.96
N THR A 134 3.63 27.19 -11.66
CA THR A 134 4.50 27.79 -10.66
C THR A 134 5.68 26.87 -10.33
N GLU A 135 6.78 27.46 -9.86
CA GLU A 135 8.00 26.73 -9.53
C GLU A 135 8.19 26.67 -8.02
N ILE A 136 8.60 25.50 -7.53
CA ILE A 136 9.11 25.32 -6.17
C ILE A 136 10.55 24.80 -6.23
N ALA A 137 11.38 25.20 -5.28
CA ALA A 137 12.72 24.62 -5.15
C ALA A 137 12.60 23.21 -4.55
N CYS A 138 13.18 22.21 -5.22
CA CYS A 138 13.17 20.82 -4.79
C CYS A 138 14.59 20.24 -4.85
N GLU A 139 14.89 19.29 -3.97
CA GLU A 139 16.15 18.55 -3.99
C GLU A 139 16.08 17.42 -5.00
N PHE A 140 16.90 17.47 -6.04
CA PHE A 140 16.98 16.44 -7.07
C PHE A 140 18.20 15.53 -6.88
N MET A 141 18.03 14.29 -7.29
CA MET A 141 19.06 13.27 -7.35
C MET A 141 19.42 13.06 -8.82
N HIS A 142 20.71 13.15 -9.14
CA HIS A 142 21.17 13.04 -10.53
C HIS A 142 21.94 11.76 -10.80
N ARG A 143 21.76 11.22 -12.00
CA ARG A 143 22.51 10.05 -12.46
C ARG A 143 22.55 9.99 -13.98
N ILE A 144 23.71 9.71 -14.54
CA ILE A 144 23.84 9.42 -15.98
C ILE A 144 23.99 7.92 -16.17
N ARG A 145 23.26 7.35 -17.15
CA ARG A 145 23.37 5.96 -17.60
C ARG A 145 23.46 5.92 -19.11
N ASP A 146 24.35 5.09 -19.64
CA ASP A 146 24.60 5.00 -21.08
C ASP A 146 25.11 3.60 -21.46
N PRO A 147 24.34 2.80 -22.21
CA PRO A 147 22.92 3.00 -22.54
C PRO A 147 22.01 2.70 -21.34
N TYR A 148 20.76 3.17 -21.42
CA TYR A 148 19.69 2.77 -20.51
C TYR A 148 18.35 2.63 -21.23
N SER A 149 17.52 1.73 -20.71
CA SER A 149 16.23 1.39 -21.28
C SER A 149 15.14 2.38 -20.88
N TYR A 150 14.28 2.72 -21.85
CA TYR A 150 13.09 3.53 -21.64
C TYR A 150 12.03 3.23 -22.70
N VAL A 151 10.79 3.59 -22.40
CA VAL A 151 9.64 3.56 -23.30
C VAL A 151 9.32 4.99 -23.68
N ASP A 152 9.18 5.22 -24.99
CA ASP A 152 8.67 6.47 -25.57
C ASP A 152 7.24 6.21 -26.04
N GLY A 153 6.28 6.57 -25.20
CA GLY A 153 4.87 6.30 -25.40
C GLY A 153 4.09 7.51 -25.87
N GLU A 154 2.81 7.32 -26.16
CA GLU A 154 1.94 8.44 -26.52
C GLU A 154 1.71 9.37 -25.31
N GLY A 155 2.40 10.51 -25.30
CA GLY A 155 2.26 11.54 -24.27
C GLY A 155 3.09 11.30 -23.01
N PHE A 156 4.04 10.36 -23.02
CA PHE A 156 4.89 10.08 -21.87
C PHE A 156 6.22 9.40 -22.22
N LEU A 157 7.20 9.58 -21.34
CA LEU A 157 8.39 8.76 -21.22
C LEU A 157 8.30 7.89 -19.96
N SER A 158 8.64 6.61 -20.05
CA SER A 158 8.69 5.74 -18.88
C SER A 158 9.99 4.94 -18.79
N THR A 159 10.46 4.69 -17.57
CA THR A 159 11.68 3.90 -17.31
C THR A 159 11.66 3.34 -15.90
N ARG A 160 12.42 2.28 -15.63
CA ARG A 160 12.49 1.62 -14.32
C ARG A 160 13.89 1.75 -13.74
N LEU A 161 14.00 2.11 -12.47
CA LEU A 161 15.24 1.97 -11.71
C LEU A 161 15.13 0.79 -10.76
N TYR A 162 16.15 -0.06 -10.74
CA TYR A 162 16.17 -1.28 -9.95
C TYR A 162 16.77 -1.06 -8.57
N THR A 163 16.26 -1.81 -7.60
CA THR A 163 16.74 -1.86 -6.23
C THR A 163 17.45 -3.19 -5.95
N LYS A 164 18.26 -3.24 -4.89
CA LYS A 164 19.09 -4.39 -4.55
C LYS A 164 18.29 -5.65 -4.23
N GLY A 165 17.05 -5.49 -3.76
CA GLY A 165 16.08 -6.56 -3.53
C GLY A 165 15.41 -7.11 -4.78
N ASN A 166 15.94 -6.84 -5.97
CA ASN A 166 15.37 -7.25 -7.26
C ASN A 166 13.93 -6.71 -7.47
N MET A 167 13.66 -5.53 -6.92
CA MET A 167 12.45 -4.74 -7.20
C MET A 167 12.82 -3.56 -8.10
N SER A 168 11.81 -2.81 -8.53
CA SER A 168 12.05 -1.60 -9.30
C SER A 168 11.00 -0.53 -9.02
N VAL A 169 11.38 0.72 -9.18
CA VAL A 169 10.47 1.86 -9.21
C VAL A 169 10.31 2.28 -10.67
N GLN A 170 9.07 2.25 -11.15
CA GLN A 170 8.71 2.77 -12.46
C GLN A 170 8.50 4.28 -12.36
N PHE A 171 9.25 5.04 -13.14
CA PHE A 171 9.02 6.46 -13.38
C PHE A 171 8.23 6.63 -14.67
N ILE A 172 7.22 7.50 -14.63
CA ILE A 172 6.43 7.93 -15.78
C ILE A 172 6.47 9.45 -15.77
N LEU A 173 7.08 10.04 -16.79
CA LEU A 173 7.16 11.47 -17.01
C LEU A 173 6.26 11.83 -18.18
N GLN A 174 5.24 12.63 -17.92
CA GLN A 174 4.31 13.09 -18.95
C GLN A 174 4.94 14.16 -19.84
N ASP A 175 4.52 14.19 -21.10
CA ASP A 175 4.90 15.25 -22.05
C ASP A 175 4.32 16.61 -21.62
N GLN A 176 4.92 17.68 -22.13
CA GLN A 176 4.41 19.03 -21.88
C GLN A 176 2.97 19.18 -22.39
N GLY A 177 2.08 19.60 -21.50
CA GLY A 177 0.65 19.78 -21.80
C GLY A 177 -0.21 18.52 -21.58
N VAL A 178 0.39 17.38 -21.26
CA VAL A 178 -0.30 16.18 -20.78
C VAL A 178 -0.36 16.22 -19.25
N THR A 179 -1.48 15.86 -18.65
CA THR A 179 -1.59 15.70 -17.20
C THR A 179 -1.42 14.23 -16.81
N PRO A 180 -0.98 13.92 -15.56
CA PRO A 180 -0.97 12.53 -15.10
C PRO A 180 -2.33 11.83 -15.24
N GLY A 181 -3.44 12.56 -15.10
CA GLY A 181 -4.78 12.01 -15.26
C GLY A 181 -5.09 11.52 -16.68
N ASP A 182 -4.54 12.17 -17.70
CA ASP A 182 -4.74 11.78 -19.11
C ASP A 182 -4.13 10.41 -19.41
N ILE A 183 -3.02 10.07 -18.73
CA ILE A 183 -2.37 8.76 -18.83
C ILE A 183 -3.10 7.72 -17.95
N LEU A 184 -3.36 8.07 -16.68
CA LEU A 184 -3.89 7.13 -15.68
C LEU A 184 -5.33 6.68 -15.95
N THR A 185 -6.14 7.49 -16.64
CA THR A 185 -7.56 7.18 -16.88
C THR A 185 -7.84 6.41 -18.17
N VAL A 186 -6.85 6.33 -19.08
CA VAL A 186 -6.96 5.56 -20.32
C VAL A 186 -6.22 4.23 -20.14
N PRO A 187 -6.93 3.08 -20.05
CA PRO A 187 -6.33 1.80 -19.72
C PRO A 187 -5.15 1.41 -20.63
N GLN A 188 -5.25 1.69 -21.93
CA GLN A 188 -4.20 1.37 -22.88
C GLN A 188 -2.91 2.18 -22.65
N LEU A 189 -3.05 3.47 -22.31
CA LEU A 189 -1.89 4.31 -21.99
C LEU A 189 -1.25 3.89 -20.68
N LEU A 190 -2.06 3.59 -19.66
CA LEU A 190 -1.58 3.06 -18.39
C LEU A 190 -0.84 1.73 -18.57
N GLU A 191 -1.40 0.81 -19.36
CA GLU A 191 -0.79 -0.48 -19.67
C GLU A 191 0.55 -0.29 -20.40
N ALA A 192 0.59 0.57 -21.43
CA ALA A 192 1.84 0.88 -22.13
C ALA A 192 2.89 1.50 -21.20
N ALA A 193 2.49 2.42 -20.31
CA ALA A 193 3.41 3.09 -19.40
C ALA A 193 4.01 2.15 -18.34
N LEU A 194 3.23 1.15 -17.90
CA LEU A 194 3.62 0.22 -16.83
C LEU A 194 4.23 -1.10 -17.33
N TYR A 195 3.82 -1.59 -18.49
CA TYR A 195 4.07 -2.98 -18.92
C TYR A 195 4.55 -3.13 -20.36
N SER A 196 4.87 -2.04 -21.06
CA SER A 196 5.44 -2.15 -22.41
C SER A 196 6.73 -2.99 -22.39
N GLU A 197 6.84 -3.90 -23.36
CA GLU A 197 8.05 -4.66 -23.67
C GLU A 197 8.89 -3.99 -24.78
N GLU A 198 8.34 -2.97 -25.43
CA GLU A 198 9.04 -2.19 -26.46
C GLU A 198 9.96 -1.16 -25.80
N GLU A 199 11.23 -1.52 -25.67
CA GLU A 199 12.24 -0.73 -24.99
C GLU A 199 13.26 -0.12 -25.97
N ASN A 200 13.35 1.21 -25.97
CA ASN A 200 14.44 1.94 -26.60
C ASN A 200 15.66 1.98 -25.67
N ASN A 201 16.86 2.18 -26.25
CA ASN A 201 18.08 2.34 -25.48
C ASN A 201 18.80 3.63 -25.87
N SER A 202 19.11 4.48 -24.90
CA SER A 202 19.84 5.74 -25.11
C SER A 202 20.63 6.15 -23.87
N LYS A 203 21.48 7.16 -24.02
CA LYS A 203 22.06 7.85 -22.86
C LYS A 203 20.96 8.61 -22.13
N MET A 204 20.71 8.23 -20.88
CA MET A 204 19.72 8.85 -20.00
C MET A 204 20.41 9.68 -18.93
N ASN A 205 19.92 10.91 -18.74
CA ASN A 205 20.30 11.78 -17.63
C ASN A 205 19.09 11.92 -16.69
N PHE A 206 19.13 11.22 -15.57
CA PHE A 206 18.06 11.18 -14.59
C PHE A 206 18.12 12.41 -13.69
N HIS A 207 16.99 13.10 -13.58
CA HIS A 207 16.73 14.14 -12.59
C HIS A 207 15.48 13.73 -11.81
N ILE A 208 15.67 13.12 -10.64
CA ILE A 208 14.56 12.59 -9.84
C ILE A 208 14.44 13.39 -8.54
N PRO A 209 13.28 14.00 -8.24
CA PRO A 209 13.09 14.73 -7.00
C PRO A 209 13.10 13.77 -5.80
N LYS A 210 13.77 14.17 -4.73
CA LYS A 210 13.59 13.56 -3.40
C LYS A 210 12.22 13.99 -2.89
N PHE A 211 11.44 13.04 -2.37
CA PHE A 211 10.16 13.37 -1.77
C PHE A 211 9.84 12.44 -0.61
N SER A 212 9.02 12.94 0.31
CA SER A 212 8.41 12.17 1.37
C SER A 212 7.00 12.69 1.54
N PHE A 213 6.00 11.82 1.38
CA PHE A 213 4.62 12.19 1.59
C PHE A 213 3.83 11.01 2.13
N GLY A 214 2.74 11.32 2.82
CA GLY A 214 1.76 10.34 3.27
C GLY A 214 0.36 10.67 2.77
N SER A 215 -0.52 9.69 2.80
CA SER A 215 -1.93 9.87 2.48
C SER A 215 -2.80 9.03 3.39
N SER A 216 -4.04 9.47 3.60
CA SER A 216 -5.02 8.78 4.43
C SER A 216 -6.35 8.78 3.69
N PHE A 217 -6.93 7.61 3.53
CA PHE A 217 -8.15 7.37 2.76
C PHE A 217 -9.18 6.67 3.62
N LYS A 218 -10.40 7.18 3.61
CA LYS A 218 -11.57 6.45 4.11
C LYS A 218 -12.19 5.68 2.95
N LEU A 219 -12.00 4.36 2.95
CA LEU A 219 -12.35 3.51 1.81
C LEU A 219 -13.80 3.05 1.80
N LYS A 220 -14.57 3.25 2.88
CA LYS A 220 -15.96 2.77 2.99
C LYS A 220 -16.81 3.09 1.76
N GLU A 221 -16.93 4.37 1.38
CA GLU A 221 -17.75 4.77 0.25
C GLU A 221 -17.17 4.33 -1.10
N ILE A 222 -15.83 4.27 -1.21
CA ILE A 222 -15.16 3.75 -2.40
C ILE A 222 -15.52 2.27 -2.61
N LEU A 223 -15.41 1.45 -1.55
CA LEU A 223 -15.74 0.02 -1.60
C LEU A 223 -17.23 -0.22 -1.86
N LYS A 224 -18.12 0.62 -1.31
CA LYS A 224 -19.56 0.60 -1.65
C LYS A 224 -19.79 0.86 -3.13
N ASN A 225 -19.11 1.86 -3.70
CA ASN A 225 -19.19 2.17 -5.14
C ASN A 225 -18.61 1.04 -6.02
N MET A 226 -17.64 0.27 -5.50
CA MET A 226 -17.10 -0.93 -6.17
C MET A 226 -18.01 -2.17 -6.02
N GLY A 227 -19.12 -2.07 -5.29
CA GLY A 227 -20.12 -3.13 -5.15
C GLY A 227 -20.06 -3.93 -3.85
N ILE A 228 -19.16 -3.59 -2.93
CA ILE A 228 -19.13 -4.16 -1.58
C ILE A 228 -20.05 -3.33 -0.70
N THR A 229 -21.34 -3.66 -0.67
CA THR A 229 -22.34 -2.86 0.06
C THR A 229 -22.78 -3.53 1.36
N THR A 230 -23.19 -4.79 1.31
CA THR A 230 -23.81 -5.49 2.45
C THR A 230 -22.89 -5.57 3.66
N ALA A 231 -21.58 -5.68 3.47
CA ALA A 231 -20.61 -5.73 4.57
C ALA A 231 -20.62 -4.49 5.48
N PHE A 232 -21.16 -3.35 5.01
CA PHE A 232 -21.23 -2.08 5.74
C PHE A 232 -22.61 -1.82 6.37
N GLU A 233 -23.56 -2.74 6.21
CA GLU A 233 -24.95 -2.61 6.64
C GLU A 233 -25.25 -3.60 7.78
N LYS A 234 -26.28 -3.34 8.58
CA LYS A 234 -26.60 -4.14 9.78
C LYS A 234 -27.02 -5.58 9.47
N ASP A 235 -27.37 -5.88 8.22
CA ASP A 235 -27.70 -7.22 7.73
C ASP A 235 -26.48 -7.98 7.17
N ALA A 236 -25.27 -7.47 7.40
CA ALA A 236 -24.04 -8.19 7.07
C ALA A 236 -23.96 -9.54 7.81
N ASP A 237 -23.56 -10.58 7.08
CA ASP A 237 -23.38 -11.91 7.63
C ASP A 237 -21.91 -12.15 7.99
N PHE A 238 -21.58 -11.97 9.27
CA PHE A 238 -20.29 -12.33 9.86
C PHE A 238 -20.39 -13.57 10.75
N SER A 239 -21.42 -14.41 10.54
CA SER A 239 -21.66 -15.60 11.38
C SER A 239 -20.52 -16.61 11.32
N LEU A 240 -19.67 -16.61 10.30
CA LEU A 240 -18.46 -17.44 10.25
C LEU A 240 -17.38 -16.99 11.26
N ALA A 241 -17.33 -15.69 11.60
CA ALA A 241 -16.29 -15.14 12.46
C ALA A 241 -16.69 -15.10 13.94
N MET A 242 -17.98 -14.89 14.24
CA MET A 242 -18.44 -14.58 15.59
C MET A 242 -19.86 -15.08 15.84
N ASN A 243 -20.19 -15.24 17.12
CA ASN A 243 -21.51 -15.73 17.57
C ASN A 243 -22.53 -14.58 17.82
N THR A 244 -22.22 -13.35 17.41
CA THR A 244 -23.13 -12.20 17.53
C THR A 244 -24.07 -12.10 16.33
N GLU A 245 -25.30 -11.63 16.56
CA GLU A 245 -26.32 -11.51 15.52
C GLU A 245 -26.25 -10.19 14.73
N GLN A 246 -25.46 -9.22 15.18
CA GLN A 246 -25.34 -7.90 14.52
C GLN A 246 -23.89 -7.42 14.53
N ALA A 247 -23.20 -7.61 13.41
CA ALA A 247 -21.87 -7.09 13.16
C ALA A 247 -21.83 -6.51 11.75
N PHE A 248 -21.13 -5.38 11.56
CA PHE A 248 -20.92 -4.77 10.25
C PHE A 248 -19.63 -3.96 10.24
N ILE A 249 -19.08 -3.70 9.06
CA ILE A 249 -17.92 -2.83 8.90
C ILE A 249 -18.38 -1.38 9.06
N SER A 250 -17.98 -0.74 10.15
CA SER A 250 -18.28 0.67 10.40
C SER A 250 -17.43 1.60 9.53
N GLU A 251 -16.14 1.32 9.40
CA GLU A 251 -15.15 2.11 8.66
C GLU A 251 -14.03 1.22 8.09
N VAL A 252 -13.41 1.66 6.99
CA VAL A 252 -12.16 1.10 6.48
C VAL A 252 -11.24 2.28 6.23
N GLN A 253 -10.09 2.31 6.91
CA GLN A 253 -9.09 3.35 6.76
C GLN A 253 -7.83 2.76 6.13
N HIS A 254 -7.29 3.43 5.11
CA HIS A 254 -6.04 3.07 4.48
C HIS A 254 -5.09 4.25 4.57
N GLN A 255 -3.91 4.03 5.14
CA GLN A 255 -2.88 5.05 5.27
C GLN A 255 -1.60 4.59 4.59
N THR A 256 -0.93 5.52 3.94
CA THR A 256 0.29 5.26 3.19
C THR A 256 1.35 6.29 3.54
N HIS A 257 2.61 5.88 3.44
CA HIS A 257 3.77 6.77 3.43
C HIS A 257 4.73 6.27 2.37
N VAL A 258 5.23 7.18 1.54
CA VAL A 258 6.26 6.90 0.53
C VAL A 258 7.36 7.92 0.72
N GLU A 259 8.60 7.44 0.78
CA GLU A 259 9.79 8.24 0.83
C GLU A 259 10.75 7.75 -0.25
N LEU A 260 11.32 8.66 -1.02
CA LEU A 260 12.29 8.39 -2.07
C LEU A 260 13.52 9.26 -1.83
N MET A 261 14.67 8.62 -1.60
CA MET A 261 15.91 9.33 -1.32
C MET A 261 17.09 8.72 -2.09
N ARG A 262 18.28 9.32 -1.93
CA ARG A 262 19.47 8.97 -2.71
C ARG A 262 19.91 7.52 -2.54
N ARG A 263 19.61 6.93 -1.38
CA ARG A 263 19.98 5.54 -1.08
C ARG A 263 18.95 4.53 -1.56
N GLY A 264 17.68 4.90 -1.61
CA GLY A 264 16.54 4.04 -1.95
C GLY A 264 15.23 4.76 -1.68
#